data_AF-A0AAU9R5I7-F1
#
_entry.id   AF-A0AAU9R5I7-F1
#
_cell.length_a   1.000
_cell.length_b   1.000
_cell.length_c   1.000
_cell.angle_alpha   90.00
_cell.angle_beta   90.00
_cell.angle_gamma   90.00
#
_symmetry.space_group_name_H-M   'P 1'
#
loop_
_entity.id
_entity.type
_entity.pdbx_description
1 polymer ?
#
loop_
_entity_poly.entity_id
_entity_poly.type
_entity_poly.pdbx_seq_one_letter_code
_entity_poly.pdbx_strand_id
1 'polypeptide(L)' 'MTFLGHFNHRFQPEKTRDLIKAFDQLVNLMKDLRSENKTVIVASHDEIPGLVYDRRLRMKDGILLAEE' A
#
# COMPACT_ATOMS: atom_id res chain seq x y z
N MET A 1 -13.98 -8.48 7.44
CA MET A 1 -13.76 -7.02 7.51
C MET A 1 -12.69 -6.68 6.49
N THR A 2 -13.03 -5.94 5.44
CA THR A 2 -12.09 -5.52 4.38
C THR A 2 -11.72 -4.06 4.64
N PHE A 3 -10.45 -3.75 4.81
CA PHE A 3 -9.98 -2.37 4.96
C PHE A 3 -9.49 -1.87 3.59
N LEU A 4 -10.09 -0.79 3.09
CA LEU A 4 -9.70 -0.12 1.84
C LEU A 4 -9.09 1.24 2.19
N GLY A 5 -7.77 1.33 2.13
CA GLY A 5 -7.04 2.59 2.25
C GLY A 5 -6.73 3.15 0.88
N HIS A 6 -7.15 4.38 0.60
CA HIS A 6 -6.77 5.12 -0.60
C HIS A 6 -5.61 6.05 -0.25
N PHE A 7 -4.42 5.76 -0.78
CA PHE A 7 -3.22 6.56 -0.54
C PHE A 7 -2.90 7.38 -1.79
N ASN A 8 -3.05 8.71 -1.68
CA ASN A 8 -2.71 9.65 -2.73
C ASN A 8 -1.61 10.57 -2.18
N HIS A 9 -0.35 10.34 -2.53
CA HIS A 9 0.77 11.12 -2.00
C HIS A 9 1.73 11.58 -3.11
N ARG A 10 1.80 12.90 -3.35
CA ARG A 10 2.83 13.49 -4.22
C ARG A 10 4.15 13.59 -3.46
N PHE A 11 5.21 13.00 -3.99
CA PHE A 11 6.56 13.10 -3.44
C PHE A 11 7.02 14.57 -3.38
N GLN A 12 7.30 15.07 -2.17
CA GLN A 12 7.94 16.38 -1.92
C GLN A 12 9.25 16.13 -1.16
N PRO A 13 10.42 16.54 -1.70
CA PRO A 13 11.72 16.18 -1.15
C PRO A 13 11.97 16.71 0.28
N GLU A 14 11.39 17.85 0.67
CA GLU A 14 11.49 18.39 2.02
C GLU A 14 10.73 17.59 3.10
N LYS A 15 9.80 16.70 2.72
CA LYS A 15 9.00 15.87 3.64
C LYS A 15 9.43 14.40 3.68
N THR A 16 10.50 14.06 2.96
CA THR A 16 10.90 12.66 2.73
C THR A 16 11.19 11.91 4.02
N ARG A 17 11.75 12.56 5.05
CA ARG A 17 12.08 11.89 6.33
C ARG A 17 10.85 11.49 7.15
N ASP A 18 9.87 12.39 7.25
CA ASP A 18 8.63 12.10 7.97
C ASP A 18 7.77 11.09 7.20
N LEU A 19 7.84 11.16 5.87
CA LEU A 19 7.20 10.19 4.98
C LEU A 19 7.78 8.77 5.13
N ILE A 20 9.10 8.62 5.26
CA ILE A 20 9.74 7.31 5.50
C ILE A 20 9.22 6.69 6.81
N LYS A 21 9.15 7.48 7.90
CA LYS A 21 8.59 6.98 9.17
C LYS A 21 7.12 6.58 9.05
N ALA A 22 6.33 7.33 8.29
CA ALA A 22 4.93 7.00 8.03
C ALA A 22 4.80 5.68 7.25
N PHE A 23 5.69 5.41 6.29
CA PHE A 23 5.71 4.13 5.58
C PHE A 23 6.07 2.96 6.49
N ASP A 24 7.06 3.10 7.39
CA ASP A 24 7.39 2.06 8.35
C ASP A 24 6.20 1.71 9.26
N GLN A 25 5.48 2.73 9.74
CA GLN A 25 4.27 2.53 10.55
C GLN A 25 3.17 1.83 9.75
N LEU A 26 2.98 2.22 8.49
CA LEU A 26 2.02 1.59 7.59
C LEU A 26 2.36 0.11 7.38
N VAL A 27 3.62 -0.21 7.08
CA VAL A 27 4.08 -1.58 6.86
C VAL A 27 3.87 -2.44 8.10
N ASN A 28 4.14 -1.92 9.29
CA ASN A 28 3.90 -2.64 10.55
C ASN A 28 2.41 -2.92 10.77
N LEU A 29 1.54 -1.92 10.56
CA LEU A 29 0.10 -2.12 10.63
C LEU A 29 -0.38 -3.21 9.67
N MET A 30 0.13 -3.24 8.43
CA MET A 30 -0.25 -4.27 7.47
C MET A 30 0.18 -5.68 7.90
N LYS A 31 1.35 -5.81 8.54
CA LYS A 31 1.81 -7.08 9.11
C LYS A 31 0.90 -7.55 10.24
N ASP A 32 0.52 -6.65 11.14
CA ASP A 32 -0.36 -6.96 12.26
C ASP A 32 -1.74 -7.42 11.77
N LEU A 33 -2.35 -6.67 10.84
CA LEU A 33 -3.65 -7.03 10.25
C LEU A 33 -3.60 -8.36 9.50
N ARG A 34 -2.49 -8.65 8.80
CA ARG A 34 -2.26 -9.95 8.15
C ARG A 34 -2.16 -11.08 9.18
N SER A 35 -1.48 -10.86 10.29
CA SER A 35 -1.34 -11.86 11.37
C SER A 35 -2.69 -12.19 12.03
N GLU A 36 -3.61 -11.23 12.04
CA GLU A 36 -5.01 -11.41 12.46
C GLU A 36 -5.92 -12.02 11.37
N ASN A 37 -5.33 -12.55 10.29
CA ASN A 37 -6.03 -13.17 9.17
C ASN A 37 -7.04 -12.23 8.49
N LYS A 38 -6.78 -10.92 8.49
CA LYS A 38 -7.61 -9.93 7.80
C LYS A 38 -7.13 -9.73 6.36
N THR A 39 -8.08 -9.53 5.46
CA THR A 39 -7.81 -9.11 4.09
C THR A 39 -7.66 -7.59 4.04
N VAL A 40 -6.51 -7.13 3.57
CA VAL A 40 -6.22 -5.71 3.34
C VAL A 40 -6.10 -5.49 1.82
N ILE A 41 -6.77 -4.46 1.32
CA ILE A 41 -6.62 -4.02 -0.07
C ILE A 41 -6.03 -2.61 -0.04
N VAL A 42 -4.88 -2.43 -0.68
CA VAL A 42 -4.20 -1.14 -0.79
C VAL A 42 -4.31 -0.65 -2.22
N ALA A 43 -4.92 0.52 -2.41
CA ALA A 43 -4.97 1.21 -3.69
C ALA A 43 -4.02 2.41 -3.64
N SER A 44 -2.99 2.37 -4.47
CA SER A 44 -1.97 3.41 -4.58
C SER A 44 -1.63 3.67 -6.04
N HIS A 45 -1.31 4.91 -6.38
CA HIS A 45 -0.74 5.28 -7.68
C HIS A 45 0.76 5.03 -7.74
N ASP A 46 1.43 4.99 -6.60
CA ASP A 46 2.88 4.84 -6.45
C ASP A 46 3.23 3.51 -5.76
N GLU A 47 4.44 3.01 -6.00
CA GLU A 47 4.97 1.89 -5.23
C GLU A 47 5.24 2.32 -3.80
N ILE A 48 4.75 1.55 -2.83
CA ILE A 48 5.02 1.75 -1.40
C ILE A 48 6.25 0.94 -1.02
N PRO A 49 7.38 1.58 -0.67
CA PRO A 49 8.60 0.86 -0.28
C PRO A 49 8.37 -0.02 0.95
N GLY A 50 8.92 -1.24 0.93
CA GLY A 50 8.88 -2.16 2.07
C GLY A 50 7.54 -2.89 2.30
N LEU A 51 6.50 -2.58 1.52
CA LEU A 51 5.24 -3.32 1.58
C LEU A 51 5.33 -4.60 0.74
N VAL A 52 5.14 -5.75 1.38
CA VAL A 52 5.10 -7.06 0.71
C VAL A 52 3.65 -7.37 0.35
N TYR A 53 3.39 -7.55 -0.94
CA TYR A 53 2.07 -7.84 -1.47
C TYR A 53 1.95 -9.33 -1.75
N ASP A 54 0.86 -9.95 -1.29
CA ASP A 54 0.55 -11.33 -1.66
C ASP A 54 0.03 -11.43 -3.10
N ARG A 55 -0.64 -10.36 -3.58
CA ARG A 55 -1.07 -10.18 -4.96
C ARG A 55 -0.94 -8.73 -5.36
N ARG A 56 -0.43 -8.48 -6.56
CA ARG A 56 -0.43 -7.16 -7.20
C ARG A 56 -1.46 -7.16 -8.33
N LEU A 57 -2.28 -6.11 -8.36
CA LEU A 57 -3.26 -5.87 -9.42
C LEU A 57 -3.00 -4.50 -10.01
N ARG A 58 -3.04 -4.40 -11.34
CA ARG A 58 -2.89 -3.16 -12.07
C ARG A 58 -4.18 -2.84 -12.81
N MET A 59 -4.67 -1.61 -12.63
CA MET A 59 -5.81 -1.11 -13.41
C MET A 59 -5.30 -0.55 -14.74
N LYS A 60 -5.81 -1.10 -15.86
CA LYS A 60 -5.51 -0.65 -17.22
C LYS A 60 -6.79 -0.64 -18.04
N ASP A 61 -7.10 0.49 -18.69
CA ASP A 61 -8.30 0.66 -19.53
C ASP A 61 -9.62 0.29 -18.82
N GLY A 62 -9.72 0.57 -17.51
CA GLY A 62 -10.88 0.25 -16.67
C GLY A 62 -10.96 -1.21 -16.21
N ILE A 63 -9.95 -2.04 -16.54
CA ILE A 63 -9.89 -3.46 -16.19
C ILE A 63 -8.79 -3.69 -15.14
N LEU A 64 -9.10 -4.43 -14.08
CA LEU A 64 -8.13 -4.90 -13.09
C LEU A 64 -7.46 -6.18 -13.62
N LEU A 65 -6.15 -6.10 -13.85
CA LEU A 65 -5.33 -7.21 -14.34
C LEU A 65 -4.36 -7.65 -13.23
N ALA A 66 -4.05 -8.94 -13.17
CA ALA A 66 -2.95 -9.41 -12.32
C ALA A 66 -1.62 -8.91 -12.87
N GLU A 67 -0.74 -8.47 -11.97
CA GLU A 67 0.64 -8.12 -12.30
C GLU A 67 1.52 -9.31 -11.87
N GLU A 68 2.19 -9.95 -12.84
CA GLU A 68 3.10 -11.09 -12.64
C GLU A 68 4.43 -10.67 -12.00
#